data_AF-A0A933VPB8-F1
#
_entry.id   AF-A0A933VPB8-F1
#
_cell.length_a   1.000
_cell.length_b   1.000
_cell.length_c   1.000
_cell.angle_alpha   90.00
_cell.angle_beta   90.00
_cell.angle_gamma   90.00
#
_symmetry.space_group_name_H-M   'P 1'
#
loop_
_entity.id
_entity.type
_entity.pdbx_description
1 polymer ?
#
loop_
_entity_poly.entity_id
_entity_poly.type
_entity_poly.pdbx_seq_one_letter_code
_entity_poly.pdbx_strand_id
1 'polypeptide(L)'
;MGVFFIDTDSGQVATQRQLIDAGVADEDAPPPRPWHPVQGTRDASTLWYAVMRKRTRGIFIGTLVIRHSDHHASLLQDGWEEVDVDEIRQAAVGG
;
A
#
# COMPACT_ATOMS: atom_id res chain seq x y z
N MET A 1 11.78 3.41 8.00
CA MET A 1 11.34 2.20 7.27
C MET A 1 9.83 2.18 7.26
N GLY A 2 9.20 2.21 6.09
CA GLY A 2 7.76 2.40 5.97
C GLY A 2 7.02 1.08 5.79
N VAL A 3 6.09 0.78 6.69
CA VAL A 3 5.08 -0.25 6.47
C VAL A 3 3.92 0.41 5.72
N PHE A 4 3.50 -0.19 4.60
CA PHE A 4 2.32 0.23 3.86
C PHE A 4 1.13 -0.63 4.25
N PHE A 5 -0.04 -0.03 4.24
CA PHE A 5 -1.32 -0.66 4.48
C PHE A 5 -2.24 -0.38 3.30
N ILE A 6 -3.12 -1.32 3.01
CA ILE A 6 -4.18 -1.19 2.01
C ILE A 6 -5.53 -1.32 2.71
N ASP A 7 -6.43 -0.38 2.43
CA ASP A 7 -7.85 -0.53 2.72
C ASP A 7 -8.42 -1.51 1.71
N THR A 8 -8.86 -2.68 2.18
CA THR A 8 -9.33 -3.75 1.28
C THR A 8 -10.67 -3.45 0.63
N ASP A 9 -11.42 -2.45 1.10
CA ASP A 9 -12.71 -2.07 0.57
C ASP A 9 -12.56 -0.99 -0.50
N SER A 10 -11.77 0.05 -0.23
CA SER A 10 -11.57 1.19 -1.14
C SER A 10 -10.36 1.05 -2.06
N GLY A 11 -9.39 0.22 -1.69
CA GLY A 11 -8.12 0.06 -2.39
C GLY A 11 -7.12 1.18 -2.09
N GLN A 12 -7.45 2.11 -1.20
CA GLN A 12 -6.53 3.17 -0.77
C GLN A 12 -5.31 2.56 -0.08
N VAL A 13 -4.16 3.22 -0.25
CA VAL A 13 -2.90 2.81 0.38
C VAL A 13 -2.35 3.96 1.20
N ALA A 14 -1.90 3.63 2.42
CA ALA A 14 -1.29 4.58 3.33
C ALA A 14 -0.11 3.95 4.08
N THR A 15 0.83 4.77 4.51
CA THR A 15 1.89 4.38 5.45
C THR A 15 1.35 4.38 6.87
N GLN A 16 2.03 3.68 7.79
CA GLN A 16 1.67 3.70 9.21
C GLN A 16 1.56 5.14 9.76
N ARG A 17 2.53 5.99 9.40
CA ARG A 17 2.55 7.38 9.87
C ARG A 17 1.33 8.17 9.41
N GLN A 18 0.89 7.97 8.17
CA GLN A 18 -0.30 8.63 7.64
C GLN A 18 -1.57 8.17 8.33
N LEU A 19 -1.68 6.88 8.67
CA LEU A 19 -2.82 6.38 9.43
C LEU A 19 -2.86 6.92 10.87
N ILE A 20 -1.69 7.12 11.49
CA ILE A 20 -1.58 7.76 12.81
C ILE A 20 -1.96 9.24 12.72
N ASP A 21 -1.40 9.96 11.75
CA ASP A 21 -1.69 11.39 11.55
C ASP A 21 -3.18 11.64 11.23
N ALA A 22 -3.85 10.68 10.58
CA ALA A 22 -5.29 10.70 10.33
C ALA A 22 -6.16 10.21 11.51
N GLY A 23 -5.56 9.79 12.63
CA GLY A 23 -6.28 9.26 13.79
C GLY A 23 -6.95 7.88 13.57
N VAL A 24 -6.53 7.15 12.52
CA VAL A 24 -7.05 5.81 12.18
C VAL A 24 -6.32 4.71 12.94
N ALA A 25 -5.04 4.91 13.27
CA ALA A 25 -4.20 3.95 13.99
C ALA A 25 -3.46 4.61 15.16
N ASP A 26 -3.10 3.81 16.16
CA ASP A 26 -2.21 4.21 17.24
C ASP A 26 -0.76 3.80 16.95
N GLU A 27 0.20 4.43 17.61
CA GLU A 27 1.63 4.10 17.45
C GLU A 27 1.93 2.65 17.90
N ASP A 28 1.22 2.18 18.93
CA ASP A 28 1.44 0.88 19.57
C ASP A 28 0.49 -0.22 19.07
N ALA A 29 -0.45 0.10 18.18
CA ALA A 29 -1.45 -0.84 17.68
C ALA A 29 -1.47 -0.91 16.15
N PRO A 30 -1.71 -2.10 15.55
CA PRO A 30 -1.94 -2.19 14.12
C PRO A 30 -3.22 -1.43 13.75
N PRO A 31 -3.29 -0.86 12.53
CA PRO A 31 -4.52 -0.24 12.04
C PRO A 31 -5.72 -1.19 12.11
N PRO A 32 -6.91 -0.69 12.43
CA PRO A 32 -8.13 -1.49 12.43
C PRO A 32 -8.48 -1.89 10.99
N ARG A 33 -9.32 -2.93 10.85
CA ARG A 33 -9.94 -3.25 9.55
C ARG A 33 -10.72 -2.03 9.01
N PRO A 34 -10.77 -1.84 7.68
CA PRO A 34 -10.31 -2.73 6.61
C PRO A 34 -8.83 -2.57 6.22
N TRP A 35 -8.01 -1.90 7.03
CA TRP A 35 -6.59 -1.72 6.73
C TRP A 35 -5.79 -2.99 7.01
N HIS A 36 -5.13 -3.50 5.97
CA HIS A 36 -4.27 -4.68 6.03
C HIS A 36 -2.85 -4.34 5.59
N PRO A 37 -1.81 -4.92 6.21
CA PRO A 37 -0.44 -4.67 5.80
C PRO A 37 -0.20 -5.19 4.39
N VAL A 38 0.40 -4.35 3.54
CA VAL A 38 0.90 -4.74 2.22
C VAL A 38 2.06 -5.70 2.41
N GLN A 39 2.00 -6.85 1.74
CA GLN A 39 3.05 -7.87 1.89
C GLN A 39 4.36 -7.42 1.22
N GLY A 40 5.48 -7.56 1.93
CA GLY A 40 6.82 -7.32 1.39
C GLY A 40 7.85 -6.93 2.44
N THR A 41 9.06 -6.62 1.98
CA THR A 41 10.19 -6.26 2.83
C THR A 41 9.93 -4.92 3.53
N ARG A 42 10.06 -4.89 4.87
CA ARG A 42 9.82 -3.69 5.71
C ARG A 42 10.80 -2.53 5.45
N ASP A 43 11.86 -2.79 4.69
CA ASP A 43 12.94 -1.86 4.33
C ASP A 43 12.76 -1.18 2.97
N ALA A 44 11.55 -1.22 2.39
CA ALA A 44 11.31 -0.69 1.06
C ALA A 44 11.15 0.84 1.05
N SER A 45 11.95 1.54 0.24
CA SER A 45 11.65 2.91 -0.18
C SER A 45 10.90 2.89 -1.51
N THR A 46 9.90 3.77 -1.69
CA THR A 46 9.09 3.85 -2.91
C THR A 46 9.89 4.26 -4.15
N LEU A 47 11.13 4.71 -3.98
CA LEU A 47 12.07 4.99 -5.07
C LEU A 47 12.47 3.70 -5.82
N TRP A 48 12.67 2.61 -5.10
CA TRP A 48 13.13 1.32 -5.65
C TRP A 48 12.00 0.29 -5.70
N TYR A 49 10.99 0.45 -4.85
CA TYR A 49 9.86 -0.46 -4.76
C TYR A 49 8.59 0.20 -5.28
N ALA A 50 7.76 -0.58 -5.97
CA ALA A 50 6.40 -0.25 -6.33
C ALA A 50 5.47 -0.87 -5.26
N VAL A 51 4.54 -0.06 -4.76
CA VAL A 51 3.34 -0.59 -4.10
C VAL A 51 2.34 -0.91 -5.20
N MET A 52 1.95 -2.17 -5.32
CA MET A 52 0.97 -2.61 -6.29
C MET A 52 -0.30 -3.04 -5.59
N ARG A 53 -1.45 -2.76 -6.20
CA ARG A 53 -2.76 -3.27 -5.78
C ARG A 53 -3.45 -4.04 -6.89
N LYS A 54 -4.31 -4.98 -6.52
CA LYS A 54 -5.21 -5.67 -7.45
C LYS A 54 -6.54 -5.92 -6.79
N ARG A 55 -7.62 -5.74 -7.55
CA ARG A 55 -8.96 -6.12 -7.10
C ARG A 55 -9.22 -7.59 -7.40
N THR A 56 -9.50 -8.38 -6.37
CA THR A 56 -9.78 -9.81 -6.47
C THR A 56 -11.00 -10.15 -5.63
N ARG A 57 -11.99 -10.82 -6.24
CA ARG A 57 -13.22 -11.29 -5.55
C ARG A 57 -13.92 -10.20 -4.72
N GLY A 58 -13.92 -8.97 -5.24
CA GLY A 58 -14.59 -7.81 -4.61
C GLY A 58 -13.73 -6.99 -3.65
N ILE A 59 -12.59 -7.52 -3.17
CA ILE A 59 -11.66 -6.82 -2.26
C ILE A 59 -10.36 -6.42 -2.97
N PHE A 60 -9.66 -5.45 -2.41
CA PHE A 60 -8.31 -5.09 -2.82
C PHE A 60 -7.25 -5.85 -2.03
N ILE A 61 -6.19 -6.26 -2.71
CA ILE A 61 -4.97 -6.82 -2.11
C ILE A 61 -3.77 -6.01 -2.56
N GLY A 62 -2.74 -5.93 -1.72
CA GLY A 62 -1.53 -5.16 -1.99
C GLY A 62 -0.25 -5.99 -1.86
N THR A 63 0.74 -5.67 -2.68
CA THR A 63 2.10 -6.22 -2.58
C THR A 63 3.17 -5.15 -2.83
N LEU A 64 4.34 -5.31 -2.22
CA LEU A 64 5.56 -4.56 -2.57
C LEU A 64 6.40 -5.38 -3.53
N VAL A 65 6.88 -4.75 -4.60
CA VAL A 65 7.78 -5.38 -5.58
C VAL A 65 8.88 -4.41 -5.99
N ILE A 66 10.05 -4.92 -6.37
CA ILE A 66 11.14 -4.10 -6.90
C ILE A 66 10.74 -3.57 -8.30
N ARG A 67 10.82 -2.25 -8.49
CA ARG A 67 10.57 -1.60 -9.79
C ARG A 67 11.52 -2.13 -10.86
N HIS A 68 11.06 -2.20 -12.10
CA HIS A 68 11.86 -2.64 -13.25
C HIS A 68 12.43 -4.07 -13.12
N SER A 69 11.86 -4.90 -12.24
CA SER A 69 12.15 -6.34 -12.20
C SER A 69 11.18 -7.10 -13.11
N ASP A 70 11.58 -8.30 -13.55
CA ASP A 70 10.69 -9.19 -14.32
C ASP A 70 9.41 -9.52 -13.54
N HIS A 71 9.50 -9.57 -12.21
CA HIS A 71 8.35 -9.77 -11.32
C HIS A 71 7.35 -8.60 -11.45
N HIS A 72 7.81 -7.35 -11.39
CA HIS A 72 6.95 -6.18 -11.56
C HIS A 72 6.24 -6.18 -12.91
N ALA A 73 6.96 -6.49 -13.99
CA ALA A 73 6.38 -6.60 -15.33
C ALA A 73 5.31 -7.70 -15.41
N SER A 74 5.56 -8.85 -14.78
CA SER A 74 4.61 -9.97 -14.70
C SER A 74 3.33 -9.58 -13.96
N LEU A 75 3.44 -8.86 -12.84
CA LEU A 75 2.28 -8.39 -12.08
C LEU A 75 1.44 -7.39 -12.89
N LEU A 76 2.07 -6.45 -13.60
CA LEU A 76 1.34 -5.54 -14.49
C LEU A 76 0.55 -6.30 -15.56
N GLN A 77 1.13 -7.34 -16.16
CA GLN A 77 0.43 -8.20 -17.13
C GLN A 77 -0.72 -9.00 -16.52
N ASP A 78 -0.59 -9.42 -15.26
CA ASP A 78 -1.65 -10.06 -14.48
C ASP A 78 -2.74 -9.07 -14.02
N GLY A 79 -2.66 -7.79 -14.40
CA GLY A 79 -3.66 -6.78 -14.08
C GLY A 79 -3.53 -6.20 -12.68
N TRP A 80 -2.31 -6.21 -12.12
CA TRP A 80 -1.98 -5.37 -10.98
C TRP A 80 -1.74 -3.94 -11.42
N GLU A 81 -2.12 -3.01 -10.57
CA GLU A 81 -1.95 -1.58 -10.78
C GLU A 81 -0.89 -1.06 -9.81
N GLU A 82 0.00 -0.22 -10.30
CA GLU A 82 0.89 0.53 -9.42
C GLU A 82 0.12 1.67 -8.75
N VAL A 83 0.25 1.80 -7.43
CA VAL A 83 -0.29 2.94 -6.70
C VAL A 83 0.72 4.06 -6.77
N ASP A 84 0.31 5.20 -7.32
CA ASP A 84 1.18 6.35 -7.49
C ASP A 84 1.65 6.90 -6.14
N VAL A 85 2.90 7.37 -6.08
CA VAL A 85 3.48 7.93 -4.85
C VAL A 85 2.68 9.14 -4.38
N ASP A 86 2.14 9.94 -5.30
CA ASP A 86 1.32 11.09 -4.95
C ASP A 86 -0.09 10.69 -4.48
N GLU A 87 -0.65 9.56 -4.94
CA GLU A 87 -1.89 8.99 -4.38
C GLU A 87 -1.67 8.55 -2.92
N ILE A 88 -0.55 7.89 -2.65
CA ILE A 88 -0.17 7.49 -1.28
C ILE A 88 0.03 8.75 -0.41
N ARG A 89 0.63 9.82 -0.93
CA ARG A 89 0.81 11.07 -0.19
C ARG A 89 -0.50 11.77 0.09
N GLN A 90 -1.45 11.78 -0.85
CA GLN A 90 -2.75 12.44 -0.68
C GLN A 90 -3.63 11.77 0.38
N ALA A 91 -3.48 10.46 0.59
CA ALA A 91 -4.09 9.76 1.72
C ALA A 91 -3.70 10.38 3.09
N ALA A 92 -2.62 11.16 3.17
CA ALA A 92 -2.20 11.88 4.39
C ALA A 92 -2.94 13.18 4.67
N VAL A 93 -3.56 13.79 3.64
CA VAL A 93 -4.03 15.20 3.70
C VAL A 93 -5.56 15.31 3.62
N GLY A 94 -6.25 14.17 3.55
CA GLY A 94 -7.71 14.11 3.57
C GLY A 94 -8.24 13.85 4.98
N GLY A 95 -8.25 14.89 5.83
CA GLY A 95 -8.91 14.94 7.13
C GLY A 95 -9.51 16.32 7.38
#